data_AF-A0A6J4YRU3-F1
#
_entry.id   AF-A0A6J4YRU3-F1
#
_cell.length_a   1.000
_cell.length_b   1.000
_cell.length_c   1.000
_cell.angle_alpha   90.00
_cell.angle_beta   90.00
_cell.angle_gamma   90.00
#
_symmetry.space_group_name_H-M   'P 1'
#
loop_
_entity.id
_entity.type
_entity.pdbx_description
1 polymer ?
#
loop_
_entity_poly.entity_id
_entity_poly.type
_entity_poly.pdbx_seq_one_letter_code
_entity_poly.pdbx_strand_id
1 'polypeptide(L)'
;MPDHIHFLIHGNDIIGFVRLFKGKMTPVARSLNPRRSLWQRSFFDHALRKEEAISDVACYIWENPVRAGISDNPTDYSWSGSEVWPDWKRFYK
;
A
#
# COMPACT_ATOMS: atom_id res chain seq x y z
N MET A 1 2.63 4.05 4.66
CA MET A 1 3.78 4.91 5.02
C MET A 1 3.29 6.35 5.11
N PRO A 2 3.93 7.24 5.88
CA PRO A 2 3.49 8.63 6.05
C PRO A 2 3.46 9.45 4.75
N ASP A 3 4.28 9.08 3.78
CA ASP A 3 4.52 9.79 2.53
C ASP A 3 4.13 8.99 1.26
N HIS A 4 3.94 7.68 1.37
CA HIS A 4 3.54 6.81 0.25
C HIS A 4 2.71 5.58 0.68
N ILE A 5 2.18 4.88 -0.32
CA ILE A 5 1.34 3.68 -0.15
C ILE A 5 1.91 2.57 -1.04
N HIS A 6 1.98 1.36 -0.48
CA HIS A 6 2.22 0.14 -1.24
C HIS A 6 0.90 -0.64 -1.36
N PHE A 7 0.62 -1.14 -2.56
CA PHE A 7 -0.52 -2.00 -2.83
C PHE A 7 -0.06 -3.32 -3.43
N LEU A 8 -0.68 -4.40 -2.99
CA LEU A 8 -0.67 -5.68 -3.69
C LEU A 8 -2.11 -5.97 -4.11
N ILE A 9 -2.36 -5.96 -5.41
CA ILE A 9 -3.68 -6.15 -5.98
C ILE A 9 -3.61 -7.20 -7.09
N HIS A 10 -4.76 -7.82 -7.35
CA HIS A 10 -4.93 -8.73 -8.49
C HIS A 10 -5.97 -8.15 -9.44
N GLY A 11 -5.60 -8.00 -10.71
CA GLY A 11 -6.48 -7.46 -11.76
C GLY A 11 -5.70 -7.11 -13.02
N ASN A 12 -6.43 -6.75 -14.08
CA ASN A 12 -5.88 -6.45 -15.40
C ASN A 12 -5.83 -4.95 -15.75
N ASP A 13 -6.46 -4.08 -14.96
CA ASP A 13 -6.47 -2.62 -15.18
C ASP A 13 -5.92 -1.83 -13.98
N ILE A 14 -4.59 -1.89 -13.80
CA ILE A 14 -3.89 -1.14 -12.77
C ILE A 14 -4.06 0.39 -12.95
N ILE A 15 -4.10 0.87 -14.20
CA ILE A 15 -4.22 2.29 -14.50
C ILE A 15 -5.59 2.81 -14.06
N GLY A 16 -6.66 2.09 -14.39
CA GLY A 16 -8.02 2.39 -13.96
C GLY A 16 -8.16 2.38 -12.44
N PHE A 17 -7.60 1.37 -11.78
CA PHE A 17 -7.57 1.30 -10.31
C PHE A 17 -6.90 2.53 -9.70
N VAL A 18 -5.67 2.87 -10.11
CA VAL A 18 -4.93 4.00 -9.56
C VAL A 18 -5.65 5.32 -9.84
N ARG A 19 -6.23 5.49 -11.04
CA ARG A 19 -7.01 6.68 -11.39
C ARG A 19 -8.22 6.85 -10.46
N LEU A 20 -8.98 5.79 -10.24
CA LEU A 20 -10.15 5.80 -9.36
C LEU A 20 -9.75 6.05 -7.91
N PHE A 21 -8.73 5.36 -7.41
CA PHE A 21 -8.24 5.51 -6.04
C PHE A 21 -7.76 6.95 -5.77
N LYS A 22 -6.84 7.46 -6.61
CA LYS A 22 -6.34 8.84 -6.47
C LYS A 22 -7.47 9.86 -6.60
N GLY A 23 -8.41 9.63 -7.51
CA GLY A 23 -9.59 10.47 -7.73
C GLY A 23 -10.50 10.55 -6.49
N LYS A 24 -10.78 9.42 -5.84
CA LYS A 24 -11.63 9.36 -4.64
C LYS A 24 -11.00 10.06 -3.43
N MET A 25 -9.68 9.97 -3.26
CA MET A 25 -8.98 10.55 -2.12
C MET A 25 -8.71 12.06 -2.28
N THR A 26 -8.62 12.56 -3.51
CA THR A 26 -8.25 13.95 -3.79
C THR A 26 -9.21 14.99 -3.17
N PRO A 27 -10.55 14.85 -3.25
CA PRO A 27 -11.47 15.79 -2.60
C PRO A 27 -11.28 15.87 -1.09
N VAL A 28 -11.06 14.72 -0.43
CA VAL A 28 -10.84 14.64 1.02
C VAL A 28 -9.52 15.31 1.40
N ALA A 29 -8.45 15.05 0.67
CA ALA A 29 -7.18 15.73 0.97
C ALA A 29 -7.23 17.23 0.67
N ARG A 30 -7.96 17.66 -0.37
CA ARG A 30 -8.17 19.08 -0.66
C ARG A 30 -8.97 19.79 0.41
N SER A 31 -9.93 19.14 1.07
CA SER A 31 -10.65 19.76 2.19
C SER A 31 -9.77 19.95 3.42
N LEU A 32 -8.79 19.08 3.63
CA LEU A 32 -7.82 19.19 4.74
C LEU A 32 -6.67 20.17 4.44
N ASN A 33 -6.19 20.21 3.19
CA ASN A 33 -5.13 21.12 2.77
C ASN A 33 -5.27 21.52 1.28
N PRO A 34 -6.03 22.60 0.98
CA PRO A 34 -6.35 22.99 -0.39
C PRO A 34 -5.13 23.36 -1.26
N ARG A 35 -4.02 23.77 -0.64
CA ARG A 35 -2.84 24.30 -1.34
C ARG A 35 -1.79 23.23 -1.66
N ARG A 36 -1.96 22.00 -1.18
CA ARG A 36 -0.98 20.91 -1.36
C ARG A 36 -1.49 19.89 -2.37
N SER A 37 -0.66 19.51 -3.34
CA SER A 37 -0.91 18.32 -4.14
C SER A 37 -0.73 17.09 -3.27
N LEU A 38 -1.77 16.25 -3.17
CA LEU A 38 -1.70 14.99 -2.42
C LEU A 38 -0.76 13.98 -3.11
N TRP A 39 -0.83 13.89 -4.43
CA TRP A 39 -0.18 12.83 -5.19
C TRP A 39 1.05 13.32 -5.93
N GLN A 40 2.11 12.51 -5.90
CA GLN A 40 3.16 12.59 -6.90
C GLN A 40 2.62 12.26 -8.30
N ARG A 41 3.27 12.81 -9.32
CA ARG A 41 3.00 12.45 -10.72
C ARG A 41 3.39 11.00 -10.96
N SER A 42 2.55 10.28 -11.70
CA SER A 42 2.73 8.84 -11.98
C SER A 42 2.63 7.93 -10.73
N PHE A 43 2.92 6.66 -10.92
CA PHE A 43 3.10 5.63 -9.90
C PHE A 43 4.13 4.61 -10.40
N PHE A 44 4.64 3.79 -9.50
CA PHE A 44 5.45 2.62 -9.82
C PHE A 44 4.56 1.38 -9.76
N ASP A 45 4.69 0.49 -10.75
CA ASP A 45 4.04 -0.82 -10.77
C ASP A 45 5.04 -1.91 -11.13
N HIS A 46 4.77 -3.11 -10.61
CA HIS A 46 5.55 -4.32 -10.87
C HIS A 46 4.56 -5.48 -11.02
N ALA A 47 4.58 -6.13 -12.19
CA ALA A 47 3.77 -7.31 -12.44
C ALA A 47 4.51 -8.55 -11.92
N LEU A 48 3.88 -9.24 -10.96
CA LEU A 48 4.46 -10.44 -10.35
C LEU A 48 4.58 -11.57 -11.36
N ARG A 49 5.75 -12.21 -11.39
CA ARG A 49 6.03 -13.38 -12.21
C ARG A 49 5.65 -14.66 -11.47
N LYS A 50 5.60 -15.80 -12.18
CA LYS A 50 5.16 -17.09 -11.60
C LYS A 50 6.04 -17.58 -10.45
N GLU A 51 7.32 -17.23 -10.50
CA GLU A 51 8.34 -17.56 -9.52
C GLU A 51 8.29 -16.70 -8.26
N GLU A 52 7.59 -15.56 -8.28
CA GLU A 52 7.42 -14.69 -7.12
C GLU A 52 6.22 -15.18 -6.30
N ALA A 53 6.47 -15.67 -5.09
CA ALA A 53 5.39 -16.03 -4.19
C ALA A 53 4.66 -14.76 -3.72
N ILE A 54 3.35 -14.72 -3.94
CA ILE A 54 2.49 -13.58 -3.55
C ILE A 54 2.62 -13.31 -2.04
N SER A 55 2.79 -14.36 -1.23
CA SER A 55 3.04 -14.24 0.21
C SER A 55 4.30 -13.45 0.53
N ASP A 56 5.38 -13.66 -0.21
CA ASP A 56 6.67 -13.01 0.07
C ASP A 56 6.57 -11.51 -0.24
N VAL A 57 5.85 -11.17 -1.31
CA VAL A 57 5.55 -9.77 -1.67
C VAL A 57 4.64 -9.12 -0.62
N ALA A 58 3.64 -9.85 -0.11
CA ALA A 58 2.77 -9.35 0.95
C ALA A 58 3.56 -9.09 2.25
N CYS A 59 4.42 -10.04 2.65
CA CYS A 59 5.32 -9.88 3.79
C CYS A 59 6.27 -8.70 3.61
N TYR A 60 6.86 -8.55 2.43
CA TYR A 60 7.69 -7.39 2.10
C TYR A 60 6.92 -6.08 2.32
N ILE A 61 5.67 -5.99 1.84
CA ILE A 61 4.82 -4.80 2.02
C ILE A 61 4.60 -4.51 3.50
N TRP A 62 4.20 -5.51 4.29
CA TRP A 62 3.95 -5.36 5.72
C TRP A 62 5.20 -5.00 6.53
N GLU A 63 6.39 -5.38 6.06
CA GLU A 63 7.68 -5.05 6.68
C GLU A 63 8.18 -3.63 6.39
N ASN A 64 7.65 -2.93 5.36
CA ASN A 64 8.15 -1.59 5.01
C ASN A 64 8.13 -0.56 6.16
N PRO A 65 7.10 -0.50 7.03
CA PRO A 65 7.11 0.37 8.20
C PRO A 65 8.30 0.09 9.14
N VAL A 66 8.68 -1.18 9.31
CA VAL A 66 9.84 -1.57 10.12
C VAL A 66 11.14 -1.18 9.44
N ARG A 67 11.27 -1.48 8.14
CA ARG A 67 12.44 -1.09 7.34
C ARG A 67 12.69 0.42 7.33
N ALA A 68 11.63 1.20 7.49
CA ALA A 68 11.68 2.66 7.58
C ALA A 68 11.82 3.21 9.02
N GLY A 69 11.90 2.34 10.03
CA GLY A 69 12.02 2.74 11.44
C GLY A 69 10.76 3.39 12.04
N ILE A 70 9.58 3.14 11.47
CA ILE A 70 8.30 3.70 11.93
C ILE A 70 7.68 2.84 13.03
N SER A 71 7.92 1.53 13.00
CA SER A 71 7.47 0.58 14.01
C SER A 71 8.53 -0.50 14.26
N ASP A 72 8.54 -1.08 15.45
CA ASP A 72 9.47 -2.15 15.81
C ASP A 72 9.03 -3.51 15.24
N ASN A 73 7.72 -3.72 15.10
CA ASN A 73 7.13 -4.91 14.51
C ASN A 73 6.19 -4.55 13.34
N PRO A 74 6.08 -5.40 12.29
CA PRO A 74 5.12 -5.17 11.19
C PRO A 74 3.69 -4.99 11.70
N THR A 75 3.32 -5.75 12.73
CA THR A 75 1.95 -5.82 13.28
C THR A 75 1.53 -4.61 14.10
N ASP A 76 2.48 -3.73 14.46
CA ASP A 76 2.24 -2.50 15.23
C ASP A 76 1.82 -1.32 14.34
N TYR A 77 2.08 -1.39 13.03
CA TYR A 77 1.67 -0.34 12.11
C TYR A 77 0.20 -0.48 11.74
N SER A 78 -0.66 0.31 12.41
CA SER A 78 -2.13 0.27 12.24
C SER A 78 -2.64 0.51 10.82
N TRP A 79 -1.80 1.03 9.92
CA TRP A 79 -2.14 1.30 8.52
C TRP A 79 -1.70 0.17 7.57
N SER A 80 -1.18 -0.94 8.10
CA SER A 80 -0.97 -2.19 7.36
C SER A 80 -2.19 -3.10 7.48
N GLY A 81 -2.48 -3.85 6.43
CA GLY A 81 -3.62 -4.77 6.42
C GLY A 81 -3.67 -5.65 5.17
N SER A 82 -4.67 -6.51 5.12
CA SER A 82 -5.05 -7.27 3.92
C SER A 82 -6.50 -7.71 4.00
N GLU A 83 -7.23 -7.54 2.90
CA GLU A 83 -8.57 -8.10 2.70
C GLU A 83 -8.50 -9.58 2.29
N VAL A 84 -7.36 -10.04 1.75
CA VAL A 84 -7.15 -11.43 1.32
C VAL A 84 -6.70 -12.30 2.49
N TRP A 85 -5.90 -11.73 3.41
CA TRP A 85 -5.46 -12.38 4.64
C TRP A 85 -5.88 -11.54 5.85
N PRO A 86 -7.12 -11.67 6.35
CA PRO A 86 -7.60 -10.93 7.52
C PRO A 86 -6.73 -11.17 8.77
N ASP A 87 -6.21 -12.40 8.88
CA ASP A 87 -5.32 -12.86 9.94
C ASP A 87 -3.82 -12.61 9.65
N TRP A 88 -3.45 -11.69 8.74
CA TRP A 88 -2.06 -11.50 8.28
C TRP A 88 -1.02 -11.32 9.41
N LYS A 89 -1.43 -10.85 10.58
CA LYS A 89 -0.53 -10.73 11.74
C LYS A 89 0.02 -12.08 12.20
N ARG A 90 -0.62 -13.19 11.86
CA ARG A 90 -0.15 -14.55 12.18
C ARG A 90 1.09 -14.98 11.41
N PHE A 91 1.45 -14.28 10.31
CA PHE A 91 2.71 -14.54 9.61
C PHE A 91 3.96 -14.15 10.45
N TYR A 92 3.77 -13.39 11.53
CA TYR A 92 4.84 -12.86 12.39
C TYR A 92 4.73 -13.30 13.87
N LYS A 93 3.94 -14.36 14.15
CA LYS A 93 3.80 -14.95 15.48
C LYS A 93 4.58 -16.25 15.61
#